data_AF-A0A928H8N9-F1
#
_entry.id   AF-A0A928H8N9-F1
#
_cell.length_a   1.000
_cell.length_b   1.000
_cell.length_c   1.000
_cell.angle_alpha   90.00
_cell.angle_beta   90.00
_cell.angle_gamma   90.00
#
_symmetry.space_group_name_H-M   'P 1'
#
loop_
_entity.id
_entity.type
_entity.pdbx_description
1 polymer ?
#
loop_
_entity_poly.entity_id
_entity_poly.type
_entity_poly.pdbx_seq_one_letter_code
_entity_poly.pdbx_strand_id
1 'polypeptide(L)'
;MKDKVDFFVQTQTPPLQGVFYEGQLWDACSLVEKLIGRAKKTILLIDSWVGPGTLDMLAKKRKGVTVEIVASPRGNKLAASDIAKFNAQYGGLLVKTSTAFHDRFLIIDDKELYLIGASLKDLGKKCFGFTSLDKSNIPDILAKI
;
A
#
# COMPACT_ATOMS: atom_id res chain seq x y z
N MET A 1 -13.90 -24.93 -20.56
CA MET A 1 -12.46 -24.67 -20.80
C MET A 1 -11.87 -24.20 -19.47
N LYS A 2 -11.17 -25.11 -18.78
CA LYS A 2 -10.38 -24.99 -17.54
C LYS A 2 -10.82 -23.99 -16.47
N ASP A 3 -11.41 -24.53 -15.40
CA ASP A 3 -11.38 -23.97 -14.06
C ASP A 3 -9.93 -23.66 -13.65
N LYS A 4 -9.57 -22.38 -13.62
CA LYS A 4 -8.38 -21.92 -12.90
C LYS A 4 -8.80 -21.70 -11.46
N VAL A 5 -8.69 -22.77 -10.67
CA VAL A 5 -8.62 -22.64 -9.22
C VAL A 5 -7.19 -22.21 -8.91
N ASP A 6 -6.99 -20.91 -8.70
CA ASP A 6 -5.72 -20.40 -8.20
C ASP A 6 -5.57 -20.84 -6.74
N PHE A 7 -4.73 -21.85 -6.56
CA PHE A 7 -4.39 -22.43 -5.27
C PHE A 7 -3.55 -21.41 -4.50
N PHE A 8 -4.19 -20.60 -3.65
CA PHE A 8 -3.49 -19.80 -2.64
C PHE A 8 -2.93 -20.75 -1.58
N VAL A 9 -1.72 -21.27 -1.83
CA VAL A 9 -0.88 -21.82 -0.76
C VAL A 9 -0.77 -20.75 0.32
N GLN A 10 -1.08 -21.09 1.56
CA GLN A 10 -0.66 -20.31 2.72
C GLN A 10 0.86 -20.39 2.85
N THR A 11 1.60 -19.75 1.94
CA THR A 11 3.02 -19.52 2.12
C THR A 11 3.16 -18.49 3.24
N GLN A 12 4.04 -18.75 4.19
CA GLN A 12 4.38 -17.79 5.26
C GLN A 12 4.98 -16.47 4.70
N THR A 13 5.38 -16.49 3.43
CA THR A 13 5.99 -15.38 2.70
C THR A 13 5.03 -14.88 1.60
N PRO A 14 4.77 -13.57 1.50
CA PRO A 14 3.97 -13.01 0.41
C PRO A 14 4.58 -13.33 -0.97
N PRO A 15 3.75 -13.44 -2.02
CA PRO A 15 4.25 -13.57 -3.38
C PRO A 15 5.16 -12.38 -3.74
N LEU A 16 6.28 -12.67 -4.41
CA LEU A 16 7.21 -11.64 -4.87
C LEU A 16 6.64 -10.82 -6.03
N GLN A 17 5.76 -11.39 -6.85
CA GLN A 17 5.12 -10.68 -7.95
C GLN A 17 3.80 -11.35 -8.31
N GLY A 18 2.93 -10.63 -9.00
CA GLY A 18 1.67 -11.19 -9.49
C GLY A 18 0.84 -10.17 -10.25
N VAL A 19 -0.29 -10.66 -10.78
CA VAL A 19 -1.29 -9.87 -11.47
C VAL A 19 -2.63 -10.16 -10.83
N PHE A 20 -3.34 -9.11 -10.45
CA PHE A 20 -4.76 -9.18 -10.11
C PHE A 20 -5.57 -8.76 -11.32
N TYR A 21 -6.66 -9.47 -11.58
CA TYR A 21 -7.61 -9.18 -12.63
C TYR A 21 -8.80 -8.36 -12.10
N GLU A 22 -9.55 -7.77 -13.03
CA GLU A 22 -10.78 -7.05 -12.70
C GLU A 22 -11.76 -7.94 -11.93
N GLY A 23 -12.33 -7.40 -10.85
CA GLY A 23 -13.25 -8.13 -9.97
C GLY A 23 -12.56 -8.84 -8.80
N GLN A 24 -11.22 -8.99 -8.79
CA GLN A 24 -10.48 -9.58 -7.67
C GLN A 24 -10.25 -8.59 -6.53
N LEU A 25 -11.32 -7.92 -6.07
CA LEU A 25 -11.26 -6.91 -5.02
C LEU A 25 -10.75 -7.51 -3.70
N TRP A 26 -11.33 -8.64 -3.29
CA TRP A 26 -10.99 -9.27 -2.02
C TRP A 26 -9.54 -9.73 -1.96
N ASP A 27 -9.08 -10.47 -2.97
CA ASP A 27 -7.74 -11.04 -2.98
C ASP A 27 -6.66 -9.96 -3.03
N ALA A 28 -6.89 -8.91 -3.84
CA ALA A 28 -5.99 -7.76 -3.94
C ALA A 28 -5.89 -6.99 -2.62
N CYS A 29 -7.03 -6.68 -1.98
CA CYS A 29 -7.05 -6.04 -0.67
C CYS A 29 -6.40 -6.92 0.40
N SER A 30 -6.73 -8.22 0.43
CA SER A 30 -6.21 -9.17 1.41
C SER A 30 -4.69 -9.28 1.36
N LEU A 31 -4.09 -9.29 0.16
CA LEU A 31 -2.64 -9.30 0.02
C LEU A 31 -2.02 -8.04 0.64
N VAL A 32 -2.51 -6.86 0.28
CA VAL A 32 -1.95 -5.59 0.77
C VAL A 32 -2.17 -5.42 2.28
N GLU A 33 -3.32 -5.81 2.81
CA GLU A 33 -3.59 -5.82 4.24
C GLU A 33 -2.65 -6.77 4.99
N LYS A 34 -2.33 -7.95 4.43
CA LYS A 34 -1.33 -8.87 5.01
C LYS A 34 0.07 -8.24 5.02
N LEU A 35 0.47 -7.50 3.98
CA LEU A 35 1.74 -6.77 3.96
C LEU A 35 1.79 -5.69 5.05
N ILE A 36 0.74 -4.86 5.13
CA ILE A 36 0.58 -3.81 6.14
C ILE A 36 0.63 -4.41 7.56
N GLY A 37 -0.08 -5.52 7.79
CA GLY A 37 -0.12 -6.20 9.09
C GLY A 37 1.20 -6.86 9.51
N ARG A 38 2.17 -7.01 8.60
CA ARG A 38 3.52 -7.52 8.91
C ARG A 38 4.46 -6.43 9.43
N ALA A 39 4.19 -5.15 9.13
CA ALA A 39 5.01 -4.03 9.58
C ALA A 39 5.13 -4.01 11.12
N LYS A 40 6.35 -3.75 11.61
CA LYS A 40 6.66 -3.70 13.04
C LYS A 40 7.02 -2.29 13.52
N LYS A 41 7.45 -1.41 12.62
CA LYS A 41 7.93 -0.06 12.93
C LYS A 41 7.31 0.98 12.01
N THR A 42 7.50 0.84 10.71
CA THR A 42 7.20 1.90 9.74
C THR A 42 6.53 1.34 8.50
N ILE A 43 5.59 2.12 7.96
CA ILE A 43 5.01 1.93 6.64
C ILE A 43 5.18 3.27 5.91
N LEU A 44 5.79 3.23 4.73
CA LEU A 44 5.79 4.35 3.82
C LEU A 44 4.99 3.97 2.57
N LEU A 45 3.93 4.72 2.32
CA LEU A 45 3.07 4.56 1.16
C LEU A 45 3.24 5.76 0.24
N ILE A 46 3.72 5.52 -0.97
CA ILE A 46 3.72 6.50 -2.05
C ILE A 46 2.53 6.17 -2.95
N ASP A 47 1.50 7.02 -2.96
CA ASP A 47 0.32 6.84 -3.79
C ASP A 47 -0.30 8.20 -4.12
N SER A 48 -0.34 8.54 -5.42
CA SER A 48 -0.86 9.82 -5.88
C SER A 48 -2.35 10.01 -5.61
N TRP A 49 -3.14 8.95 -5.44
CA TRP A 49 -4.61 9.03 -5.37
C TRP A 49 -5.16 8.30 -4.15
N VAL A 50 -4.79 8.77 -2.96
CA VAL A 50 -5.29 8.22 -1.70
C VAL A 50 -6.73 8.65 -1.39
N GLY A 51 -7.43 7.84 -0.59
CA GLY A 51 -8.79 8.14 -0.14
C GLY A 51 -9.16 7.32 1.10
N PRO A 52 -10.40 7.41 1.60
CA PRO A 52 -10.83 6.68 2.81
C PRO A 52 -10.56 5.17 2.75
N GLY A 53 -10.77 4.51 1.59
CA GLY A 53 -10.43 3.11 1.42
C GLY A 53 -8.94 2.78 1.58
N THR A 54 -8.05 3.75 1.34
CA THR A 54 -6.62 3.62 1.68
C THR A 54 -6.43 3.56 3.20
N LEU A 55 -7.16 4.39 3.95
CA LEU A 55 -7.10 4.39 5.41
C LEU A 55 -7.66 3.10 6.01
N ASP A 56 -8.71 2.53 5.43
CA ASP A 56 -9.29 1.25 5.87
C ASP A 56 -8.26 0.11 5.83
N MET A 57 -7.44 0.06 4.77
CA MET A 57 -6.33 -0.91 4.68
C MET A 57 -5.23 -0.61 5.68
N LEU A 58 -4.82 0.66 5.81
CA LEU A 58 -3.78 1.08 6.75
C LEU A 58 -4.19 0.87 8.22
N ALA A 59 -5.48 0.82 8.53
CA ALA A 59 -5.99 0.48 9.85
C ALA A 59 -5.59 -0.94 10.29
N LYS A 60 -5.22 -1.83 9.36
CA LYS A 60 -4.71 -3.18 9.66
C LYS A 60 -3.27 -3.19 10.19
N LYS A 61 -2.59 -2.04 10.27
CA LYS A 61 -1.25 -1.93 10.84
C LYS A 61 -1.23 -2.36 12.31
N ARG A 62 -0.07 -2.83 12.77
CA ARG A 62 0.12 -3.13 14.20
C ARG A 62 0.09 -1.86 15.04
N LYS A 63 -0.34 -1.98 16.30
CA LYS A 63 -0.28 -0.89 17.27
C LYS A 63 1.17 -0.40 17.42
N GLY A 64 1.38 0.91 17.40
CA GLY A 64 2.70 1.52 17.49
C GLY A 64 3.45 1.68 16.16
N VAL A 65 2.98 1.07 15.07
CA VAL A 65 3.53 1.31 13.73
C VAL A 65 3.14 2.71 13.25
N THR A 66 4.13 3.47 12.75
CA THR A 66 3.89 4.75 12.09
C THR A 66 3.68 4.55 10.60
N VAL A 67 2.84 5.40 10.00
CA VAL A 67 2.53 5.41 8.58
C VAL A 67 2.83 6.79 8.03
N GLU A 68 3.64 6.85 7.00
CA GLU A 68 3.83 8.05 6.19
C GLU A 68 3.21 7.82 4.81
N ILE A 69 2.30 8.71 4.40
CA ILE A 69 1.73 8.73 3.05
C ILE A 69 2.38 9.88 2.29
N VAL A 70 2.93 9.61 1.12
CA VAL A 70 3.38 10.60 0.14
C VAL A 70 2.40 10.60 -1.02
N ALA A 71 1.56 11.64 -1.07
CA ALA A 71 0.54 11.80 -2.10
C ALA A 71 0.93 12.90 -3.12
N SER A 72 0.23 12.95 -4.25
CA SER A 72 0.41 14.05 -5.20
C SER A 72 -0.35 15.30 -4.75
N PRO A 73 0.21 16.52 -4.85
CA PRO A 73 -0.54 17.76 -4.65
C PRO A 73 -1.77 17.90 -5.57
N ARG A 74 -1.75 17.23 -6.74
CA ARG A 74 -2.80 17.27 -7.77
C ARG A 74 -3.79 16.10 -7.71
N GLY A 75 -3.50 15.07 -6.92
CA GLY A 75 -4.35 13.90 -6.80
C GLY A 75 -5.48 14.08 -5.77
N ASN A 76 -6.24 13.01 -5.56
CA ASN A 76 -7.21 12.97 -4.47
C ASN A 76 -6.50 13.10 -3.12
N LYS A 77 -7.03 13.99 -2.27
CA LYS A 77 -6.50 14.25 -0.93
C LYS A 77 -7.43 13.66 0.11
N LEU A 78 -6.82 13.10 1.15
CA LEU A 78 -7.53 12.82 2.39
C LEU A 78 -7.95 14.14 3.03
N ALA A 79 -9.20 14.24 3.50
CA ALA A 79 -9.62 15.40 4.26
C ALA A 79 -8.86 15.43 5.60
N ALA A 80 -8.57 16.62 6.11
CA ALA A 80 -7.94 16.77 7.42
C ALA A 80 -8.76 16.10 8.54
N SER A 81 -10.09 16.09 8.40
CA SER A 81 -11.00 15.38 9.30
C SER A 81 -10.81 13.86 9.28
N ASP A 82 -10.55 13.26 8.12
CA ASP A 82 -10.31 11.81 8.00
C ASP A 82 -8.98 11.43 8.64
N ILE A 83 -7.94 12.23 8.42
CA ILE A 83 -6.62 12.07 9.05
C ILE A 83 -6.75 12.18 10.57
N ALA A 84 -7.48 13.19 11.06
CA ALA A 84 -7.69 13.39 12.48
C ALA A 84 -8.44 12.22 13.13
N LYS A 85 -9.52 11.72 12.49
CA LYS A 85 -10.27 10.55 12.96
C LYS A 85 -9.40 9.30 13.00
N PHE A 86 -8.64 9.04 11.93
CA PHE A 86 -7.73 7.90 11.88
C PHE A 86 -6.69 7.98 12.99
N ASN A 87 -6.06 9.14 13.18
CA ASN A 87 -5.05 9.34 14.22
C ASN A 87 -5.61 9.25 15.64
N ALA A 88 -6.85 9.68 15.87
CA ALA A 88 -7.51 9.53 17.16
C ALA A 88 -7.67 8.06 17.58
N GLN A 89 -7.88 7.14 16.62
CA GLN A 89 -8.10 5.72 16.90
C GLN A 89 -6.84 4.86 16.76
N TYR A 90 -6.06 5.06 15.69
CA TYR A 90 -4.92 4.19 15.33
C TYR A 90 -3.57 4.87 15.51
N GLY A 91 -3.53 6.21 15.51
CA GLY A 91 -2.33 7.03 15.65
C GLY A 91 -1.27 6.83 14.57
N GLY A 92 -0.30 7.74 14.57
CA GLY A 92 0.94 7.59 13.81
C GLY A 92 0.83 7.77 12.29
N LEU A 93 -0.26 8.33 11.78
CA LEU A 93 -0.39 8.70 10.36
C LEU A 93 0.12 10.12 10.11
N LEU A 94 1.09 10.23 9.21
CA LEU A 94 1.57 11.48 8.62
C LEU A 94 1.28 11.48 7.11
N VAL A 95 0.83 12.61 6.58
CA VAL A 95 0.59 12.77 5.14
C VAL A 95 1.43 13.93 4.64
N LYS A 96 2.29 13.65 3.66
CA LYS A 96 3.09 14.61 2.90
C LYS A 96 2.67 14.61 1.44
N THR A 97 3.13 15.62 0.72
CA THR A 97 2.90 15.70 -0.72
C THR A 97 4.20 15.85 -1.50
N SER A 98 4.35 15.11 -2.60
CA SER A 98 5.47 15.20 -3.53
C SER A 98 4.99 15.08 -4.97
N THR A 99 5.70 15.72 -5.90
CA THR A 99 5.46 15.59 -7.36
C THR A 99 6.47 14.66 -8.04
N ALA A 100 7.37 14.03 -7.28
CA ALA A 100 8.46 13.22 -7.82
C ALA A 100 8.02 11.82 -8.30
N PHE A 101 6.83 11.37 -7.92
CA PHE A 101 6.40 9.98 -8.12
C PHE A 101 5.15 9.88 -9.00
N HIS A 102 5.26 9.08 -10.06
CA HIS A 102 4.13 8.62 -10.86
C HIS A 102 3.57 7.30 -10.33
N ASP A 103 4.47 6.35 -10.08
CA ASP A 103 4.14 5.01 -9.63
C ASP A 103 3.90 4.94 -8.12
N ARG A 104 3.35 3.81 -7.66
CA ARG A 104 2.98 3.62 -6.26
C ARG A 104 3.89 2.61 -5.61
N PHE A 105 4.44 3.00 -4.47
CA PHE A 105 5.36 2.18 -3.71
C PHE A 105 4.83 1.95 -2.30
N LEU A 106 4.99 0.73 -1.81
CA LEU A 106 4.76 0.38 -0.43
C LEU A 106 6.08 -0.12 0.15
N ILE A 107 6.61 0.60 1.14
CA ILE A 107 7.81 0.25 1.88
C ILE A 107 7.42 -0.16 3.28
N ILE A 108 7.89 -1.33 3.71
CA ILE A 108 7.63 -1.90 5.04
C ILE A 108 8.95 -2.00 5.81
N ASP A 109 8.97 -1.39 7.00
CA ASP A 109 10.09 -1.41 7.96
C ASP A 109 11.46 -1.06 7.35
N ASP A 110 11.48 -0.23 6.30
CA ASP A 110 12.67 0.14 5.51
C ASP A 110 13.45 -1.07 4.95
N LYS A 111 12.76 -2.20 4.75
CA LYS A 111 13.36 -3.49 4.41
C LYS A 111 12.71 -4.19 3.24
N GLU A 112 11.42 -3.99 3.05
CA GLU A 112 10.67 -4.55 1.93
C GLU A 112 10.15 -3.39 1.08
N LEU A 113 10.29 -3.51 -0.24
CA LEU A 113 9.83 -2.54 -1.23
C LEU A 113 8.91 -3.25 -2.22
N TYR A 114 7.72 -2.71 -2.41
CA TYR A 114 6.74 -3.20 -3.38
C TYR A 114 6.32 -2.08 -4.33
N LEU A 115 6.30 -2.38 -5.63
CA LEU A 115 5.63 -1.60 -6.66
C LEU A 115 4.20 -2.14 -6.81
N ILE A 116 3.22 -1.25 -6.76
CA ILE A 116 1.79 -1.58 -6.90
C ILE A 116 1.21 -0.79 -8.08
N GLY A 117 0.71 -1.49 -9.09
CA GLY A 117 0.21 -0.88 -10.32
C GLY A 117 -1.13 -0.13 -10.17
N ALA A 118 -1.76 -0.16 -9.00
CA ALA A 118 -3.05 0.46 -8.73
C ALA A 118 -3.03 1.18 -7.37
N SER A 119 -3.77 2.27 -7.27
CA SER A 119 -3.93 2.99 -5.99
C SER A 119 -4.65 2.10 -5.00
N LEU A 120 -4.28 2.21 -3.71
CA LEU A 120 -4.80 1.29 -2.69
C LEU A 120 -6.34 1.35 -2.58
N LYS A 121 -6.94 2.53 -2.80
CA LYS A 121 -8.40 2.68 -2.81
C LYS A 121 -9.11 1.98 -3.99
N ASP A 122 -8.37 1.53 -5.00
CA ASP A 122 -8.88 0.99 -6.26
C ASP A 122 -8.42 -0.45 -6.56
N LEU A 123 -7.79 -1.12 -5.59
CA LEU A 123 -7.31 -2.49 -5.78
C LEU A 123 -8.43 -3.42 -6.25
N GLY A 124 -8.12 -4.21 -7.28
CA GLY A 124 -9.01 -5.22 -7.86
C GLY A 124 -10.16 -4.67 -8.72
N LYS A 125 -10.33 -3.34 -8.83
CA LYS A 125 -11.34 -2.73 -9.73
C LYS A 125 -10.97 -2.89 -11.20
N LYS A 126 -9.69 -2.96 -11.52
CA LYS A 126 -9.14 -3.18 -12.85
C LYS A 126 -7.93 -4.09 -12.74
N CYS A 127 -7.51 -4.67 -13.87
CA CYS A 127 -6.28 -5.46 -13.93
C CYS A 127 -5.06 -4.61 -13.55
N PHE A 128 -4.21 -5.11 -12.64
CA PHE A 128 -2.95 -4.47 -12.27
C PHE A 128 -1.90 -5.49 -11.80
N GLY A 129 -0.64 -5.16 -12.01
CA GLY A 129 0.49 -5.94 -11.49
C GLY A 129 0.98 -5.41 -10.15
N PHE A 130 1.62 -6.29 -9.37
CA PHE A 130 2.46 -5.89 -8.25
C PHE A 130 3.77 -6.68 -8.29
N THR A 131 4.83 -6.10 -7.74
CA THR A 131 6.12 -6.78 -7.64
C THR A 131 6.93 -6.26 -6.45
N SER A 132 7.70 -7.13 -5.82
CA SER A 132 8.71 -6.82 -4.83
C SER A 132 9.98 -6.44 -5.57
N LEU A 133 10.54 -5.29 -5.21
CA LEU A 133 11.77 -4.76 -5.79
C LEU A 133 12.93 -4.93 -4.81
N ASP A 134 14.15 -4.77 -5.32
CA ASP A 134 15.34 -4.78 -4.47
C ASP A 134 15.29 -3.62 -3.47
N LYS A 135 15.48 -3.98 -2.18
CA LYS A 135 15.55 -3.04 -1.06
C LYS A 135 16.70 -2.03 -1.20
N SER A 136 17.72 -2.32 -2.01
CA SER A 136 18.81 -1.40 -2.29
C SER A 136 18.34 -0.07 -2.90
N ASN A 137 17.15 -0.05 -3.51
CA ASN A 137 16.55 1.16 -4.09
C ASN A 137 15.85 2.05 -3.05
N ILE A 138 15.63 1.57 -1.82
CA ILE A 138 14.91 2.32 -0.79
C ILE A 138 15.58 3.67 -0.49
N PRO A 139 16.90 3.77 -0.27
CA PRO A 139 17.56 5.05 -0.02
C PRO A 139 17.33 6.08 -1.14
N ASP A 140 17.39 5.63 -2.40
CA ASP A 140 17.19 6.51 -3.56
C ASP A 140 15.75 7.01 -3.66
N ILE A 141 14.77 6.16 -3.35
CA ILE A 141 13.35 6.54 -3.28
C ILE A 141 13.15 7.55 -2.15
N LEU A 142 13.69 7.28 -0.96
CA LEU A 142 13.57 8.17 0.20
C LEU A 142 14.18 9.55 -0.06
N ALA A 143 15.27 9.63 -0.84
CA ALA A 143 15.91 10.88 -1.21
C ALA A 143 15.07 11.76 -2.16
N LYS A 144 13.94 11.25 -2.68
CA LYS A 144 13.02 11.99 -3.58
C LYS A 144 11.71 12.42 -2.91
N ILE A 145 11.51 12.09 -1.63
CA ILE A 145 10.30 12.43 -0.87
C ILE A 145 10.33 13.89 -0.44
#